data_AF-A0AAU9TF94-F1
#
_entry.id   AF-A0AAU9TF94-F1
#
_cell.length_a   1.000
_cell.length_b   1.000
_cell.length_c   1.000
_cell.angle_alpha   90.00
_cell.angle_beta   90.00
_cell.angle_gamma   90.00
#
_symmetry.space_group_name_H-M   'P 1'
#
loop_
_entity.id
_entity.type
_entity.pdbx_description
1 polymer ?
#
loop_
_entity_poly.entity_id
_entity_poly.type
_entity_poly.pdbx_seq_one_letter_code
_entity_poly.pdbx_strand_id
1 'polypeptide(L)'
;MVLQDVLEFAPSNRGKGITLIYKGYTYAHFHSKTRWYCSKKAKGCKARLHTTDEGELVAVVESYHNHPPPRLFRDSDGRVHRL
;
A
#
# COMPACT_ATOMS: atom_id res chain seq x y z
N MET A 1 23.58 -3.22 -5.50
CA MET A 1 22.48 -2.61 -6.28
C MET A 1 21.31 -2.46 -5.32
N VAL A 2 21.02 -1.23 -4.89
CA VAL A 2 19.90 -0.99 -3.97
C VAL A 2 18.63 -1.19 -4.78
N LEU A 3 17.87 -2.25 -4.50
CA LEU A 3 16.50 -2.36 -4.98
C LEU A 3 15.79 -1.11 -4.44
N GLN A 4 15.57 -0.12 -5.31
CA GLN A 4 14.74 1.01 -4.93
C GLN A 4 13.38 0.42 -4.57
N ASP A 5 12.94 0.67 -3.34
CA ASP A 5 11.65 0.20 -2.88
C ASP A 5 10.56 0.96 -3.62
N VAL A 6 10.10 0.41 -4.75
CA VAL A 6 9.14 1.05 -5.64
C VAL A 6 7.79 1.16 -4.95
N LEU A 7 7.24 2.39 -4.93
CA LEU A 7 5.85 2.64 -4.61
C LEU A 7 5.01 2.44 -5.87
N GLU A 8 3.91 1.73 -5.73
CA GLU A 8 2.96 1.54 -6.82
C GLU A 8 1.55 1.85 -6.37
N PHE A 9 0.83 2.62 -7.20
CA PHE A 9 -0.56 2.99 -6.97
C PHE A 9 -1.46 2.24 -7.96
N ALA A 10 -2.40 1.46 -7.44
CA ALA A 10 -3.34 0.69 -8.23
C ALA A 10 -4.79 1.02 -7.85
N PRO A 11 -5.77 0.92 -8.77
CA PRO A 11 -7.18 1.02 -8.43
C PRO A 11 -7.56 -0.01 -7.36
N SER A 12 -8.33 0.43 -6.37
CA SER A 12 -8.90 -0.45 -5.35
C SER A 12 -10.08 -1.23 -5.93
N ASN A 13 -10.18 -2.52 -5.59
CA ASN A 13 -11.39 -3.30 -5.86
C ASN A 13 -12.58 -2.91 -4.94
N ARG A 14 -12.33 -2.11 -3.89
CA ARG A 14 -13.36 -1.56 -3.00
C ARG A 14 -13.67 -0.11 -3.40
N GLY A 15 -14.51 0.07 -4.43
CA GLY A 15 -15.00 1.37 -4.88
C GLY A 15 -13.95 2.27 -5.55
N LYS A 16 -14.18 3.58 -5.62
CA LYS A 16 -13.33 4.58 -6.32
C LYS A 16 -11.98 4.89 -5.64
N GLY A 17 -11.45 3.98 -4.81
CA GLY A 17 -10.23 4.21 -4.04
C GLY A 17 -8.95 3.81 -4.77
N ILE A 18 -7.80 4.23 -4.25
CA ILE A 18 -6.46 3.76 -4.65
C ILE A 18 -5.90 2.87 -3.55
N THR A 19 -5.22 1.79 -3.95
CA THR A 19 -4.37 0.97 -3.10
C THR A 19 -2.92 1.28 -3.42
N LEU A 20 -2.13 1.54 -2.38
CA LEU A 20 -0.69 1.64 -2.51
C LEU A 20 -0.06 0.27 -2.23
N ILE A 21 0.93 -0.11 -3.02
CA ILE A 21 1.75 -1.31 -2.84
C ILE A 21 3.19 -0.87 -2.57
N TYR A 22 3.76 -1.43 -1.49
CA TYR A 22 5.13 -1.18 -1.08
C TYR A 22 5.69 -2.44 -0.40
N LYS A 23 6.84 -2.94 -0.87
CA LYS A 23 7.47 -4.17 -0.36
C LYS A 23 6.52 -5.39 -0.30
N GLY A 24 5.63 -5.52 -1.30
CA GLY A 24 4.64 -6.61 -1.36
C GLY A 24 3.44 -6.44 -0.42
N TYR A 25 3.44 -5.42 0.45
CA TYR A 25 2.31 -5.09 1.30
C TYR A 25 1.41 -4.06 0.64
N THR A 26 0.14 -4.06 1.04
CA THR A 26 -0.87 -3.15 0.52
C THR A 26 -1.35 -2.21 1.60
N TYR A 27 -1.47 -0.95 1.24
CA TYR A 27 -1.83 0.15 2.12
C TYR A 27 -3.07 0.87 1.56
N ALA A 28 -3.87 1.40 2.48
CA ALA A 28 -5.04 2.21 2.18
C ALA A 28 -4.93 3.53 2.93
N HIS A 29 -5.54 4.56 2.35
CA HIS A 29 -5.74 5.83 3.02
C HIS A 29 -7.22 6.01 3.37
N PHE A 30 -7.51 6.89 4.34
CA PHE A 30 -8.88 7.28 4.67
C PHE A 30 -9.17 8.67 4.09
N HIS A 31 -8.87 9.74 4.83
CA HIS A 31 -9.17 11.12 4.44
C HIS A 31 -8.01 11.85 3.78
N SER A 32 -6.76 11.49 4.13
CA SER A 32 -5.55 12.06 3.53
C SER A 32 -5.14 11.21 2.33
N LYS A 33 -4.55 11.82 1.29
CA LYS A 33 -3.94 11.09 0.16
C LYS A 33 -2.47 10.74 0.39
N THR A 34 -1.88 11.28 1.45
CA THR A 34 -0.46 11.17 1.77
C THR A 34 -0.18 10.24 2.94
N ARG A 35 -1.18 9.89 3.76
CA ARG A 35 -1.01 9.00 4.92
C ARG A 35 -1.58 7.62 4.65
N TRP A 36 -0.68 6.65 4.58
CA TRP A 36 -0.99 5.29 4.17
C TRP A 36 -0.84 4.32 5.33
N TYR A 37 -1.86 3.51 5.56
CA TYR A 37 -1.87 2.50 6.61
C TYR A 37 -1.95 1.12 6.00
N CYS A 38 -1.25 0.15 6.58
CA CYS A 38 -1.38 -1.23 6.13
C CYS A 38 -2.86 -1.62 6.12
N SER A 39 -3.27 -2.26 5.02
CA SER A 39 -4.65 -2.69 4.81
C SER A 39 -5.16 -3.71 5.84
N LYS A 40 -4.27 -4.28 6.68
CA LYS A 40 -4.62 -5.11 7.84
C LYS A 40 -4.63 -4.33 9.16
N LYS A 41 -4.69 -2.98 9.13
CA LYS A 41 -4.82 -2.13 10.33
C LYS A 41 -5.98 -2.55 11.23
N ALA A 42 -7.13 -2.89 10.64
CA ALA A 42 -8.29 -3.39 11.39
C ALA A 42 -8.03 -4.76 12.07
N LYS A 43 -6.99 -5.49 11.66
CA LYS A 43 -6.51 -6.73 12.29
C LYS A 43 -5.28 -6.50 13.18
N GLY A 44 -4.98 -5.25 13.56
CA GLY A 44 -3.92 -4.90 14.50
C GLY A 44 -2.55 -4.59 13.89
N CYS A 45 -2.38 -4.61 12.57
CA CYS A 45 -1.12 -4.20 11.95
C CYS A 45 -0.88 -2.69 12.11
N LYS A 46 0.33 -2.30 12.50
CA LYS A 46 0.70 -0.90 12.78
C LYS A 46 1.53 -0.25 11.66
N ALA A 47 1.97 -1.03 10.67
CA ALA A 47 2.74 -0.53 9.54
C ALA A 47 2.03 0.62 8.82
N ARG A 48 2.77 1.70 8.58
CA ARG A 48 2.26 2.92 7.94
C ARG A 48 3.40 3.74 7.37
N LEU A 49 3.12 4.49 6.32
CA LEU A 49 4.09 5.33 5.62
C LEU A 49 3.42 6.62 5.15
N HIS A 50 4.22 7.62 4.83
CA HIS A 50 3.78 8.89 4.27
C HIS A 50 4.38 9.10 2.87
N THR A 51 3.57 9.68 1.98
CA THR A 51 4.00 10.12 0.65
C THR A 51 3.82 11.62 0.48
N THR A 52 4.36 12.20 -0.59
CA THR A 52 3.93 13.49 -1.12
C THR A 52 2.58 13.36 -1.82
N ASP A 53 1.98 14.47 -2.23
CA ASP A 53 0.75 14.46 -3.05
C ASP A 53 1.01 13.92 -4.47
N GLU A 54 2.26 14.01 -4.93
CA GLU A 54 2.77 13.43 -6.19
C GLU A 54 3.08 11.93 -6.06
N GLY A 55 2.98 11.35 -4.86
CA GLY A 55 3.15 9.93 -4.62
C GLY A 55 4.58 9.49 -4.31
N GLU A 56 5.50 10.41 -4.03
CA GLU A 56 6.88 10.09 -3.65
C GLU A 56 6.96 9.65 -2.19
N LEU A 57 7.86 8.71 -1.85
CA LEU A 57 8.03 8.23 -0.47
C LEU A 57 8.68 9.32 0.40
N VAL A 58 7.95 9.81 1.40
CA VAL A 58 8.48 10.78 2.38
C VAL A 58 9.08 10.05 3.58
N ALA A 59 8.34 9.10 4.15
CA ALA A 59 8.78 8.38 5.35
C ALA A 59 8.09 7.03 5.51
N VAL A 60 8.84 6.02 5.95
CA VAL A 60 8.27 4.79 6.52
C VAL A 60 8.20 4.96 8.04
N VAL A 61 7.00 5.24 8.55
CA VAL A 61 6.79 5.55 9.98
C VAL A 61 6.81 4.29 10.84
N GLU A 62 6.31 3.18 10.30
CA GLU A 62 6.40 1.85 10.89
C GLU A 62 6.53 0.83 9.75
N SER A 63 7.61 0.06 9.74
CA SER A 63 7.95 -0.91 8.70
C SER A 63 7.56 -2.34 9.07
N TYR A 64 7.39 -2.64 10.37
CA TYR A 64 7.08 -3.98 10.84
C TYR A 64 5.62 -4.36 10.59
N HIS A 65 5.43 -5.51 9.95
CA HIS A 65 4.13 -6.14 9.76
C HIS A 65 4.04 -7.38 10.63
N ASN A 66 2.93 -7.53 11.34
CA ASN A 66 2.61 -8.72 12.15
C ASN A 66 1.88 -9.81 11.36
N HIS A 67 1.98 -9.77 10.03
CA HIS A 67 1.33 -10.72 9.12
C HIS A 67 2.15 -10.87 7.84
N PRO A 68 2.01 -11.99 7.12
CA PRO A 68 2.64 -12.15 5.81
C PRO A 68 2.06 -11.17 4.78
N PRO A 69 2.80 -10.84 3.71
CA PRO A 69 2.25 -10.13 2.57
C PRO A 69 1.03 -10.85 1.99
N PRO A 70 0.01 -10.14 1.52
CA PRO A 70 -1.08 -10.76 0.78
C PRO A 70 -0.60 -11.31 -0.58
N ARG A 71 -1.30 -12.31 -1.11
CA ARG A 71 -1.13 -12.70 -2.52
C ARG A 71 -1.85 -11.67 -3.39
N LEU A 72 -1.13 -11.15 -4.38
CA LEU A 72 -1.65 -10.15 -5.32
C LEU A 72 -1.68 -10.75 -6.73
N PHE A 73 -2.79 -10.57 -7.44
CA PHE A 73 -2.97 -10.91 -8.84
C PHE A 73 -3.21 -9.62 -9.63
N ARG A 74 -2.54 -9.48 -10.78
CA ARG A 74 -2.73 -8.36 -11.71
C ARG A 74 -3.54 -8.87 -12.89
N ASP A 75 -4.66 -8.21 -13.18
CA ASP A 75 -5.38 -8.49 -14.42
C ASP A 75 -4.76 -7.76 -15.62
N SER A 76 -5.31 -8.02 -16.80
CA SER A 76 -4.88 -7.39 -18.06
C SER A 76 -5.04 -5.87 -18.09
N ASP A 77 -5.91 -5.31 -17.26
CA ASP A 77 -6.15 -3.87 -17.13
C ASP A 77 -5.23 -3.22 -16.07
N GLY A 78 -4.31 -3.99 -15.49
CA GLY A 78 -3.38 -3.52 -14.47
C GLY A 78 -4.03 -3.34 -13.09
N ARG A 79 -5.26 -3.81 -12.88
CA ARG A 79 -5.89 -3.77 -11.56
C ARG A 79 -5.29 -4.84 -10.66
N VAL A 80 -5.14 -4.49 -9.39
CA VAL A 80 -4.55 -5.38 -8.40
C VAL A 80 -5.63 -6.01 -7.54
N HIS A 81 -5.77 -7.32 -7.68
CA HIS A 81 -6.66 -8.16 -6.92
C HIS A 81 -5.92 -8.80 -5.77
N ARG A 82 -6.47 -8.69 -4.56
CA ARG A 82 -6.00 -9.47 -3.42
C ARG A 82 -6.68 -10.84 -3.44
N LEU A 83 -5.91 -11.91 -3.47
CA LEU A 83 -6.38 -13.29 -3.36
C LEU A 83 -6.58 -13.70 -1.89
#